data_AF-A0A954R768-F1
#
_entry.id   AF-A0A954R768-F1
#
_cell.length_a   1.000
_cell.length_b   1.000
_cell.length_c   1.000
_cell.angle_alpha   90.00
_cell.angle_beta   90.00
_cell.angle_gamma   90.00
#
_symmetry.space_group_name_H-M   'P 1'
#
loop_
_entity.id
_entity.type
_entity.pdbx_description
1 polymer ?
#
loop_
_entity_poly.entity_id
_entity_poly.type
_entity_poly.pdbx_seq_one_letter_code
_entity_poly.pdbx_strand_id
1 'polypeptide(L)'
;MIVARFHDQLAQFAPYAQLHTRLAWVLCALPESVQSDFMEDTTFRITLEDYTPETGWKLFMACPTSGGMVSRCVVLRSKLNDTSVGFTDYVIAHEFAHAFLRNGGWGEITDIELAADALAASWGFPRPKTLG
;
A
#
# COMPACT_ATOMS: atom_id res chain seq x y z
N MET A 1 -3.56 -7.19 17.21
CA MET A 1 -3.87 -5.81 17.66
C MET A 1 -3.68 -4.75 16.56
N ILE A 2 -2.80 -4.94 15.58
CA ILE A 2 -2.59 -4.02 14.44
C ILE A 2 -3.78 -3.96 13.46
N VAL A 3 -4.32 -5.11 13.05
CA VAL A 3 -5.50 -5.17 12.15
C VAL A 3 -6.72 -4.43 12.72
N ALA A 4 -6.90 -4.46 14.05
CA ALA A 4 -7.98 -3.75 14.71
C ALA A 4 -7.86 -2.22 14.62
N ARG A 5 -6.66 -1.68 14.40
CA ARG A 5 -6.44 -0.23 14.26
C ARG A 5 -6.53 0.26 12.82
N PHE A 6 -6.25 -0.62 11.85
CA PHE A 6 -6.54 -0.36 10.43
C PHE A 6 -7.97 -0.77 10.03
N HIS A 7 -8.79 -1.22 10.99
CA HIS A 7 -10.13 -1.77 10.77
C HIS A 7 -10.99 -0.90 9.83
N ASP A 8 -11.07 0.41 10.11
CA ASP A 8 -11.92 1.30 9.33
C ASP A 8 -11.39 1.52 7.90
N GLN A 9 -10.07 1.48 7.71
CA GLN A 9 -9.46 1.55 6.38
C GLN A 9 -9.61 0.24 5.60
N LEU A 10 -9.55 -0.90 6.30
CA LEU A 10 -9.71 -2.22 5.70
C LEU A 10 -11.17 -2.57 5.42
N ALA A 11 -12.14 -1.93 6.08
CA ALA A 11 -13.57 -2.21 5.91
C ALA A 11 -14.05 -2.10 4.45
N GLN A 12 -13.50 -1.18 3.65
CA GLN A 12 -13.85 -1.04 2.23
C GLN A 12 -13.45 -2.26 1.39
N PHE A 13 -12.51 -3.07 1.87
CA PHE A 13 -12.05 -4.29 1.21
C PHE A 13 -12.87 -5.52 1.60
N ALA A 14 -13.88 -5.41 2.48
CA ALA A 14 -14.72 -6.53 2.90
C ALA A 14 -15.38 -7.30 1.73
N PRO A 15 -15.81 -6.65 0.62
CA PRO A 15 -16.31 -7.37 -0.56
C PRO A 15 -15.22 -8.20 -1.29
N TYR A 16 -13.94 -7.90 -1.05
CA TYR A 16 -12.78 -8.52 -1.69
C TYR A 16 -12.00 -9.36 -0.67
N ALA A 17 -12.60 -10.48 -0.25
CA ALA A 17 -12.11 -11.28 0.88
C ALA A 17 -10.63 -11.70 0.77
N GLN A 18 -10.15 -12.02 -0.44
CA GLN A 18 -8.74 -12.37 -0.64
C GLN A 18 -7.84 -11.15 -0.47
N LEU A 19 -8.20 -10.02 -1.09
CA LEU A 19 -7.45 -8.78 -0.99
C LEU A 19 -7.42 -8.25 0.45
N HIS A 20 -8.54 -8.30 1.16
CA HIS A 20 -8.62 -7.95 2.58
C HIS A 20 -7.67 -8.81 3.44
N THR A 21 -7.68 -10.13 3.23
CA THR A 21 -6.81 -11.06 3.97
C THR A 21 -5.34 -10.78 3.68
N ARG A 22 -5.00 -10.53 2.41
CA ARG A 22 -3.62 -10.23 1.99
C ARG A 22 -3.13 -8.87 2.51
N LEU A 23 -3.99 -7.85 2.52
CA LEU A 23 -3.69 -6.56 3.15
C LEU A 23 -3.34 -6.71 4.63
N ALA A 24 -4.17 -7.44 5.37
CA ALA A 24 -3.92 -7.70 6.79
C ALA A 24 -2.62 -8.50 7.00
N TRP A 25 -2.37 -9.49 6.14
CA TRP A 25 -1.14 -10.29 6.16
C TRP A 25 0.11 -9.42 5.95
N VAL A 26 0.15 -8.63 4.88
CA VAL A 26 1.31 -7.78 4.57
C VAL A 26 1.52 -6.74 5.68
N LEU A 27 0.46 -6.07 6.14
CA LEU A 27 0.56 -5.11 7.26
C LEU A 27 1.16 -5.73 8.52
N CYS A 28 0.80 -6.98 8.84
CA CYS A 28 1.36 -7.69 9.98
C CYS A 28 2.83 -8.10 9.78
N ALA A 29 3.28 -8.28 8.55
CA ALA A 29 4.66 -8.64 8.23
C ALA A 29 5.61 -7.43 8.17
N LEU A 30 5.08 -6.20 8.06
CA LEU A 30 5.91 -4.99 8.05
C LEU A 30 6.71 -4.84 9.36
N PRO A 31 7.90 -4.21 9.34
CA PRO A 31 8.61 -3.86 10.58
C PRO A 31 7.78 -2.95 11.49
N GLU A 32 7.94 -3.08 12.80
CA GLU A 32 7.20 -2.27 13.79
C GLU A 32 7.36 -0.76 13.55
N SER A 33 8.56 -0.31 13.16
CA SER A 33 8.81 1.10 12.82
C SER A 33 7.97 1.61 11.65
N VAL A 34 7.70 0.75 10.65
CA VAL A 34 6.87 1.10 9.48
C VAL A 34 5.40 1.14 9.88
N GLN A 35 4.96 0.17 10.68
CA GLN A 35 3.59 0.15 11.20
C GLN A 35 3.29 1.37 12.06
N SER A 36 4.21 1.74 12.96
CA SER A 36 4.09 2.92 13.81
C SER A 36 4.06 4.21 12.98
N ASP A 37 4.91 4.36 11.97
CA ASP A 37 4.91 5.53 11.09
C ASP A 37 3.57 5.71 10.35
N PHE A 38 2.94 4.63 9.87
CA PHE A 38 1.59 4.70 9.29
C PHE A 38 0.50 5.00 10.33
N MET A 39 0.65 4.51 11.56
CA MET A 39 -0.32 4.73 12.63
C MET A 39 -0.27 6.15 13.20
N GLU A 40 0.91 6.76 13.26
CA GLU A 40 1.10 8.13 13.74
C GLU A 40 0.66 9.17 12.70
N ASP A 41 0.68 8.79 11.42
CA ASP A 41 0.24 9.63 10.32
C ASP A 41 -1.28 9.58 10.12
N THR A 42 -1.98 10.56 10.68
CA THR A 42 -3.45 10.68 10.53
C THR A 42 -3.91 10.93 9.09
N THR A 43 -3.00 11.21 8.15
CA THR A 43 -3.28 11.40 6.72
C THR A 43 -3.06 10.14 5.89
N PHE A 44 -2.38 9.12 6.43
CA PHE A 44 -2.17 7.85 5.74
C PHE A 44 -3.51 7.18 5.45
N ARG A 45 -3.72 6.74 4.20
CA ARG A 45 -4.96 6.06 3.78
C ARG A 45 -4.60 4.87 2.90
N ILE A 46 -5.43 3.83 2.97
CA ILE A 46 -5.46 2.73 2.02
C ILE A 46 -6.81 2.82 1.31
N THR A 47 -6.86 2.75 0.00
CA THR A 47 -8.10 2.86 -0.77
C THR A 47 -8.12 1.95 -2.00
N LEU A 48 -9.32 1.60 -2.45
CA LEU A 48 -9.52 0.89 -3.71
C LEU A 48 -9.56 1.87 -4.89
N GLU A 49 -8.95 1.49 -6.01
CA GLU A 49 -9.11 2.16 -7.29
C GLU A 49 -10.54 1.91 -7.82
N ASP A 50 -11.44 2.86 -7.61
CA ASP A 50 -12.82 2.83 -8.10
C ASP A 50 -12.94 3.34 -9.56
N TYR A 51 -12.08 2.87 -10.48
CA TYR A 51 -12.19 3.27 -11.89
C TYR A 51 -13.43 2.63 -12.54
N THR A 52 -14.44 3.45 -12.79
CA THR A 52 -15.58 3.11 -13.65
C THR A 52 -15.50 3.90 -14.97
N PRO A 53 -15.64 3.25 -16.15
CA PRO A 53 -15.55 3.91 -17.46
C PRO A 53 -16.51 5.09 -17.65
N GLU A 54 -17.61 5.12 -16.89
CA GLU A 54 -18.69 6.08 -17.01
C GLU A 54 -18.52 7.31 -16.09
N THR A 55 -17.64 7.23 -15.09
CA THR A 55 -17.60 8.19 -13.96
C THR A 55 -16.20 8.76 -13.69
N GLY A 56 -15.15 8.22 -14.31
CA GLY A 56 -13.76 8.66 -14.10
C GLY A 56 -13.20 8.21 -12.75
N TRP A 57 -11.96 8.63 -12.43
CA TRP A 57 -11.30 8.27 -11.16
C TRP A 57 -11.81 9.13 -9.99
N LYS A 58 -12.10 8.52 -8.83
CA LYS A 58 -12.25 9.24 -7.56
C LYS A 58 -11.18 8.77 -6.58
N LEU A 59 -10.09 9.52 -6.47
CA LEU A 59 -9.12 9.34 -5.40
C LEU A 59 -9.52 10.25 -4.23
N PHE A 60 -9.88 9.67 -3.09
CA PHE A 60 -9.97 10.44 -1.85
C PHE A 60 -8.55 10.68 -1.32
N MET A 61 -7.87 11.68 -1.89
CA MET A 61 -6.63 12.19 -1.31
C MET A 61 -6.98 13.15 -0.18
N ALA A 62 -6.50 12.89 1.03
CA ALA A 62 -6.44 13.93 2.04
C ALA A 62 -5.55 15.06 1.49
N CYS A 63 -6.11 16.28 1.40
CA CYS A 63 -5.38 17.45 0.94
C CYS A 63 -4.18 17.66 1.88
N PRO A 64 -2.93 17.71 1.35
CA PRO A 64 -1.77 17.90 2.19
C PRO A 64 -1.87 19.28 2.86
N THR A 65 -1.85 19.30 4.19
CA THR A 65 -1.82 20.55 4.95
C THR A 65 -0.61 21.37 4.54
N SER A 66 -0.81 22.69 4.43
CA SER A 66 0.13 23.69 3.93
C SER A 66 1.53 23.52 4.51
N GLY A 67 2.42 22.83 3.78
CA GLY A 67 3.74 22.45 4.31
C GLY A 67 4.51 21.42 3.50
N GLY A 68 3.91 20.81 2.47
CA GLY A 68 4.67 20.00 1.50
C GLY A 68 5.01 18.60 2.00
N MET A 69 4.00 17.77 2.26
CA MET A 69 4.20 16.32 2.28
C MET A 69 3.25 15.69 1.26
N VAL A 70 3.80 14.88 0.36
CA VAL A 70 3.06 14.12 -0.64
C VAL A 70 1.98 13.28 0.06
N SER A 71 0.76 13.25 -0.47
CA SER A 71 -0.34 12.46 0.10
C SER A 71 0.07 10.99 0.19
N ARG A 72 -0.06 10.39 1.39
CA ARG A 72 0.34 8.99 1.66
C ARG A 72 -0.86 8.05 1.50
N CYS A 73 -1.38 8.02 0.29
CA CYS A 73 -2.52 7.18 -0.06
C CYS A 73 -2.04 5.97 -0.86
N VAL A 74 -2.24 4.78 -0.30
CA VAL A 74 -2.02 3.49 -0.98
C VAL A 74 -3.26 3.14 -1.76
N VAL A 75 -3.13 3.00 -3.07
CA VAL A 75 -4.25 2.79 -3.99
C VAL A 75 -4.14 1.40 -4.59
N LEU A 76 -5.10 0.53 -4.31
CA LEU A 76 -5.08 -0.86 -4.74
C LEU A 76 -6.20 -1.16 -5.74
N ARG A 77 -5.90 -1.95 -6.76
CA ARG A 77 -6.90 -2.35 -7.75
C ARG A 77 -7.72 -3.54 -7.26
N SER A 78 -9.03 -3.52 -7.51
CA SER A 78 -9.94 -4.63 -7.18
C SER A 78 -9.51 -5.96 -7.84
N LYS A 79 -8.95 -5.90 -9.05
CA LYS A 79 -8.40 -7.06 -9.78
C LYS A 79 -7.32 -7.83 -9.03
N LEU A 80 -6.64 -7.21 -8.06
CA LEU A 80 -5.65 -7.88 -7.21
C LEU A 80 -6.27 -9.00 -6.35
N ASN A 81 -7.59 -8.97 -6.12
CA ASN A 81 -8.32 -10.02 -5.43
C ASN A 81 -8.22 -11.38 -6.16
N ASP A 82 -8.15 -11.36 -7.50
CA ASP A 82 -8.18 -12.56 -8.34
C ASP A 82 -6.79 -12.93 -8.88
N THR A 83 -5.76 -12.13 -8.56
CA THR A 83 -4.40 -12.33 -9.03
C THR A 83 -3.63 -13.31 -8.13
N SER A 84 -2.55 -13.88 -8.66
CA SER A 84 -1.69 -14.81 -7.91
C SER A 84 -1.23 -14.24 -6.56
N VAL A 85 -1.12 -15.11 -5.56
CA VAL A 85 -0.80 -14.73 -4.17
C VAL A 85 0.50 -13.91 -4.10
N GLY A 86 1.58 -14.46 -4.66
CA GLY A 86 2.90 -13.82 -4.60
C GLY A 86 2.94 -12.45 -5.31
N PHE A 87 2.19 -12.27 -6.40
CA PHE A 87 2.14 -10.98 -7.07
C PHE A 87 1.33 -9.94 -6.29
N THR A 88 0.17 -10.30 -5.76
CA THR A 88 -0.63 -9.35 -4.97
C THR A 88 0.08 -8.96 -3.68
N ASP A 89 0.71 -9.91 -2.97
CA ASP A 89 1.44 -9.61 -1.73
C ASP A 89 2.61 -8.66 -2.01
N TYR A 90 3.34 -8.89 -3.11
CA TYR A 90 4.36 -7.97 -3.61
C TYR A 90 3.79 -6.58 -3.91
N VAL A 91 2.71 -6.48 -4.70
CA VAL A 91 2.11 -5.18 -5.06
C VAL A 91 1.69 -4.41 -3.80
N ILE A 92 1.04 -5.07 -2.84
CA ILE A 92 0.66 -4.43 -1.58
C ILE A 92 1.88 -3.90 -0.82
N ALA A 93 2.94 -4.72 -0.70
CA ALA A 93 4.16 -4.32 -0.03
C ALA A 93 4.89 -3.18 -0.78
N HIS A 94 4.87 -3.19 -2.11
CA HIS A 94 5.44 -2.14 -2.97
C HIS A 94 4.75 -0.80 -2.75
N GLU A 95 3.41 -0.77 -2.74
CA GLU A 95 2.68 0.46 -2.48
C GLU A 95 2.88 0.96 -1.03
N PHE A 96 3.00 0.06 -0.06
CA PHE A 96 3.41 0.46 1.29
C PHE A 96 4.83 1.03 1.32
N ALA A 97 5.75 0.51 0.53
CA ALA A 97 7.10 1.05 0.43
C ALA A 97 7.09 2.48 -0.13
N HIS A 98 6.32 2.73 -1.20
CA HIS A 98 6.10 4.09 -1.73
C HIS A 98 5.56 5.03 -0.66
N ALA A 99 4.53 4.59 0.08
CA ALA A 99 3.95 5.39 1.16
C ALA A 99 4.96 5.66 2.29
N PHE A 100 5.74 4.66 2.71
CA PHE A 100 6.75 4.80 3.76
C PHE A 100 7.88 5.75 3.36
N LEU A 101 8.42 5.59 2.15
CA LEU A 101 9.46 6.42 1.58
C LEU A 101 8.98 7.81 1.15
N ARG A 102 7.67 8.06 1.16
CA ARG A 102 7.04 9.31 0.69
C ARG A 102 7.41 9.59 -0.77
N ASN A 103 7.44 8.54 -1.60
CA ASN A 103 7.93 8.54 -2.99
C ASN A 103 9.38 9.03 -3.14
N GLY A 104 10.20 8.81 -2.10
CA GLY A 104 11.64 9.09 -2.12
C GLY A 104 12.48 7.83 -2.39
N GLY A 105 13.80 8.02 -2.44
CA GLY A 105 14.77 6.93 -2.55
C GLY A 105 14.97 6.17 -1.24
N TRP A 106 15.74 5.08 -1.30
CA TRP A 106 16.11 4.25 -0.14
C TRP A 106 17.60 3.91 -0.14
N GLY A 107 18.33 4.39 0.87
CA GLY A 107 19.79 4.30 0.90
C GLY A 107 20.41 5.02 -0.29
N GLU A 108 21.19 4.30 -1.10
CA GLU A 108 21.79 4.82 -2.34
C GLU A 108 20.86 4.71 -3.57
N ILE A 109 19.69 4.07 -3.43
CA ILE A 109 18.75 3.89 -4.54
C ILE A 109 17.90 5.16 -4.65
N THR A 110 18.16 5.99 -5.67
CA THR A 110 17.44 7.25 -5.91
C THR A 110 16.21 7.10 -6.79
N ASP A 111 16.14 6.02 -7.58
CA ASP A 111 14.97 5.69 -8.38
C ASP A 111 13.84 5.18 -7.46
N ILE A 112 12.67 5.82 -7.55
CA ILE A 112 11.55 5.63 -6.64
C ILE A 112 11.00 4.20 -6.73
N GLU A 113 10.88 3.67 -7.95
CA GLU A 113 10.34 2.32 -8.17
C GLU A 113 11.32 1.25 -7.71
N LEU A 114 12.62 1.44 -7.98
CA LEU A 114 13.65 0.52 -7.49
C LEU A 114 13.80 0.58 -5.97
N ALA A 115 13.62 1.75 -5.36
CA ALA A 115 13.65 1.91 -3.92
C ALA A 115 12.47 1.19 -3.27
N ALA A 116 11.27 1.32 -3.83
CA ALA A 116 10.08 0.60 -3.37
C ALA A 116 10.22 -0.91 -3.56
N ASP A 117 10.70 -1.38 -4.72
CA ASP A 117 10.98 -2.80 -4.99
C ASP A 117 11.95 -3.38 -3.95
N ALA A 118 13.05 -2.67 -3.68
CA ALA A 118 14.08 -3.11 -2.77
C ALA A 118 13.61 -3.11 -1.30
N LEU A 119 12.83 -2.10 -0.90
CA LEU A 119 12.26 -2.02 0.45
C LEU A 119 11.19 -3.10 0.66
N ALA A 120 10.29 -3.32 -0.29
CA ALA A 120 9.31 -4.42 -0.24
C ALA A 120 9.99 -5.79 -0.15
N ALA A 121 11.07 -6.00 -0.91
CA ALA A 121 11.88 -7.22 -0.80
C ALA A 121 12.51 -7.37 0.59
N SER A 122 12.96 -6.29 1.23
CA SER A 122 13.49 -6.31 2.60
C SER A 122 12.46 -6.72 3.65
N TRP A 123 11.17 -6.53 3.35
CA TRP A 123 10.04 -6.98 4.18
C TRP A 123 9.60 -8.41 3.88
N GLY A 124 10.26 -9.10 2.94
CA GLY A 124 9.95 -10.49 2.56
C GLY A 124 9.04 -10.63 1.34
N PHE A 125 8.76 -9.54 0.62
CA PHE A 125 7.87 -9.52 -0.55
C PHE A 125 8.61 -9.10 -1.82
N PRO A 126 9.57 -9.92 -2.33
CA PRO A 126 10.32 -9.57 -3.52
C PRO A 126 9.46 -9.56 -4.77
N ARG A 127 9.80 -8.71 -5.73
CA ARG A 127 9.17 -8.67 -7.05
C ARG A 127 9.20 -10.05 -7.72
N PRO A 128 8.04 -10.58 -8.18
CA PRO A 128 8.00 -11.86 -8.89
C PRO A 128 8.80 -11.80 -10.19
N LYS A 129 9.56 -12.86 -10.49
CA LYS A 129 10.35 -12.99 -11.73
C LYS A 129 9.48 -13.21 -12.98
N THR A 130 8.23 -13.60 -12.78
CA THR A 130 7.22 -13.79 -13.83
C THR A 130 5.99 -13.01 -13.42
N LEU A 131 5.57 -12.08 -14.29
CA LEU A 131 4.26 -11.42 -14.18
C LEU A 131 3.22 -12.52 -14.45
N GLY A 132 2.56 -12.97 -13.38
CA GLY A 132 1.53 -14.01 -13.45
C GLY A 132 0.28 -13.56 -14.17
#